data_AF-A0A2V7TIZ0-F1
#
_entry.id   AF-A0A2V7TIZ0-F1
#
_cell.length_a   1.000
_cell.length_b   1.000
_cell.length_c   1.000
_cell.angle_alpha   90.00
_cell.angle_beta   90.00
_cell.angle_gamma   90.00
#
_symmetry.space_group_name_H-M   'P 1'
#
loop_
_entity.id
_entity.type
_entity.pdbx_description
1 polymer ?
#
loop_
_entity_poly.entity_id
_entity_poly.type
_entity_poly.pdbx_seq_one_letter_code
_entity_poly.pdbx_strand_id
1 'polypeptide(L)'
;MMQVLLLLSLTAQQPASPPAPPPPPPPVKRTVEFTGTVLMNGFYNSARTNNSDVPVLADTDATGVTGTSATMRQTRLGVFVTDPDVLGGAFSGEVDVDFFGGQQAAAGNRTFPLLRLRRAIGTVQWTHVQIMLGQETALVSDRNPRSLAGVGVPDFSLAGNLWFWIPQARVTWEYGYTLRLAVQGAVLAPISGAPQGALTTQADSGERSGRPYLEGRVRLGWGPTDDPSEVAIGGHIGWLRGLDSLTGDSLLQSRAVTFDTRLKFGPAEILGEAFVGQAIAGLGGGAIGQNAGVGGAPVRTHGGWGQLNVRPRTGWMLGGGCGIDDPKDADVPATGRFRNFVCEGHVEWRPPGPLVFGFEFRRLQTRYQAGDFTVNHLNLAAGFRF
;
A
#
# COMPACT_ATOMS: atom_id res chain seq x y z
N MET A 1 -63.16 -36.22 69.49
CA MET A 1 -63.07 -34.92 68.80
C MET A 1 -61.66 -34.40 69.08
N MET A 2 -60.83 -34.30 68.04
CA MET A 2 -59.36 -34.37 68.08
C MET A 2 -58.75 -32.96 68.05
N GLN A 3 -57.95 -32.58 69.05
CA GLN A 3 -57.18 -31.33 69.06
C GLN A 3 -55.78 -31.60 68.49
N VAL A 4 -55.44 -30.87 67.42
CA VAL A 4 -54.16 -30.95 66.72
C VAL A 4 -53.25 -29.83 67.25
N LEU A 5 -52.09 -30.20 67.80
CA LEU A 5 -51.00 -29.30 68.17
C LEU A 5 -50.22 -28.92 66.90
N LEU A 6 -50.07 -27.61 66.65
CA LEU A 6 -49.22 -27.07 65.59
C LEU A 6 -47.84 -26.73 66.19
N LEU A 7 -46.79 -27.45 65.78
CA LEU A 7 -45.39 -27.12 66.07
C LEU A 7 -44.82 -26.26 64.93
N LEU A 8 -44.48 -25.01 65.22
CA LEU A 8 -43.71 -24.15 64.33
C LEU A 8 -42.21 -24.40 64.53
N SER A 9 -41.56 -24.98 63.53
CA SER A 9 -40.10 -25.07 63.45
C SER A 9 -39.53 -23.80 62.81
N LEU A 10 -38.81 -22.97 63.59
CA LEU A 10 -37.97 -21.90 63.06
C LEU A 10 -36.68 -22.50 62.49
N THR A 11 -36.52 -22.48 61.17
CA THR A 11 -35.22 -22.71 60.52
C THR A 11 -34.51 -21.38 60.36
N ALA A 12 -33.38 -21.20 61.06
CA ALA A 12 -32.48 -20.08 60.82
C ALA A 12 -31.79 -20.28 59.45
N GLN A 13 -32.16 -19.46 58.45
CA GLN A 13 -31.44 -19.39 57.18
C GLN A 13 -30.11 -18.68 57.40
N GLN A 14 -29.02 -19.41 57.18
CA GLN A 14 -27.67 -18.86 57.14
C GLN A 14 -27.56 -17.92 55.91
N PRO A 15 -27.06 -16.68 56.05
CA PRO A 15 -26.92 -15.78 54.91
C PRO A 15 -25.98 -16.39 53.87
N ALA A 16 -26.41 -16.34 52.61
CA ALA A 16 -25.62 -16.85 51.49
C ALA A 16 -24.28 -16.12 51.39
N SER A 17 -23.19 -16.88 51.25
CA SER A 17 -21.87 -16.35 50.98
C SER A 17 -21.88 -15.48 49.73
N PRO A 18 -21.18 -14.33 49.70
CA PRO A 18 -21.09 -13.51 48.50
C PRO A 18 -20.50 -14.31 47.34
N PRO A 19 -21.01 -14.13 46.09
CA PRO A 19 -20.49 -14.83 44.93
C PRO A 19 -18.99 -14.52 44.77
N ALA A 20 -18.21 -15.56 44.51
CA ALA A 20 -16.78 -15.41 44.26
C ALA A 20 -16.56 -14.44 43.09
N PRO A 21 -15.58 -13.52 43.17
CA PRO A 21 -15.27 -12.64 42.06
C PRO A 21 -14.94 -13.48 40.82
N PRO A 22 -15.39 -13.04 39.63
CA PRO A 22 -15.10 -13.77 38.40
C PRO A 22 -13.59 -13.93 38.25
N PRO A 23 -13.12 -15.10 37.76
CA PRO A 23 -11.70 -15.33 37.55
C PRO A 23 -11.15 -14.23 36.65
N PRO A 24 -9.92 -13.74 36.92
CA PRO A 24 -9.30 -12.72 36.09
C PRO A 24 -9.25 -13.23 34.64
N PRO A 25 -9.45 -12.34 33.64
CA PRO A 25 -9.34 -12.74 32.25
C PRO A 25 -7.96 -13.37 32.02
N PRO A 26 -7.89 -14.45 31.22
CA PRO A 26 -6.63 -15.13 30.97
C PRO A 26 -5.61 -14.12 30.40
N PRO A 27 -4.33 -14.22 30.80
CA PRO A 27 -3.30 -13.33 30.29
C PRO A 27 -3.27 -13.44 28.76
N VAL A 28 -3.26 -12.30 28.09
CA VAL A 28 -3.09 -12.23 26.64
C VAL A 28 -1.75 -12.88 26.33
N LYS A 29 -1.73 -13.85 25.42
CA LYS A 29 -0.53 -14.61 25.05
C LYS A 29 -0.10 -14.21 23.65
N ARG A 30 1.18 -14.44 23.36
CA ARG A 30 1.70 -14.35 22.00
C ARG A 30 0.83 -15.15 21.03
N THR A 31 0.41 -14.53 19.93
CA THR A 31 -0.30 -15.20 18.83
C THR A 31 0.55 -15.21 17.57
N VAL A 32 0.35 -16.25 16.76
CA VAL A 32 0.88 -16.34 15.39
C VAL A 32 -0.27 -16.74 14.49
N GLU A 33 -0.55 -15.91 13.49
CA GLU A 33 -1.63 -16.11 12.54
C GLU A 33 -1.06 -16.20 11.13
N PHE A 34 -1.54 -17.18 10.36
CA PHE A 34 -1.24 -17.31 8.94
C PHE A 34 -2.43 -16.79 8.17
N THR A 35 -2.18 -15.98 7.15
CA THR A 35 -3.22 -15.56 6.21
C THR A 35 -2.74 -15.73 4.79
N GLY A 36 -3.69 -15.77 3.85
CA GLY A 36 -3.33 -15.66 2.45
C GLY A 36 -4.49 -15.29 1.56
N THR A 37 -4.16 -15.07 0.30
CA THR A 37 -5.13 -14.95 -0.78
C THR A 37 -4.54 -15.64 -2.00
N VAL A 38 -5.11 -16.78 -2.38
CA VAL A 38 -4.81 -17.44 -3.65
C VAL A 38 -5.65 -16.77 -4.71
N LEU A 39 -5.01 -16.21 -5.73
CA LEU A 39 -5.67 -15.35 -6.70
C LEU A 39 -5.26 -15.71 -8.12
N MET A 40 -6.25 -15.97 -8.96
CA MET A 40 -6.11 -16.03 -10.41
C MET A 40 -6.66 -14.74 -11.00
N ASN A 41 -5.87 -14.08 -11.84
CA ASN A 41 -6.28 -12.92 -12.63
C ASN A 41 -6.28 -13.30 -14.11
N GLY A 42 -7.44 -13.30 -14.76
CA GLY A 42 -7.56 -13.26 -16.21
C GLY A 42 -7.57 -11.82 -16.68
N PHE A 43 -6.89 -11.49 -17.78
CA PHE A 43 -6.80 -10.12 -18.27
C PHE A 43 -6.82 -10.02 -19.79
N TYR A 44 -7.20 -8.84 -20.28
CA TYR A 44 -7.07 -8.41 -21.67
C TYR A 44 -6.47 -7.01 -21.74
N ASN A 45 -5.52 -6.78 -22.65
CA ASN A 45 -4.97 -5.47 -22.99
C ASN A 45 -5.28 -5.13 -24.45
N SER A 46 -5.85 -3.93 -24.69
CA SER A 46 -6.21 -3.49 -26.04
C SER A 46 -5.06 -2.89 -26.86
N ALA A 47 -3.88 -2.72 -26.27
CA ALA A 47 -2.68 -2.20 -26.91
C ALA A 47 -1.44 -2.57 -26.07
N ARG A 48 -0.25 -2.23 -26.56
CA ARG A 48 1.03 -2.52 -25.90
C ARG A 48 1.14 -1.77 -24.56
N THR A 49 1.66 -2.47 -23.57
CA THR A 49 1.82 -1.99 -22.19
C THR A 49 3.22 -2.30 -21.68
N ASN A 50 3.66 -1.60 -20.65
CA ASN A 50 4.92 -1.93 -19.97
C ASN A 50 4.90 -3.30 -19.25
N ASN A 51 3.73 -3.77 -18.83
CA ASN A 51 3.53 -5.08 -18.22
C ASN A 51 2.13 -5.59 -18.56
N SER A 52 2.00 -6.82 -19.06
CA SER A 52 0.69 -7.33 -19.47
C SER A 52 -0.21 -7.72 -18.31
N ASP A 53 0.37 -8.21 -17.20
CA ASP A 53 -0.38 -8.76 -16.06
C ASP A 53 -1.08 -7.62 -15.31
N VAL A 54 -0.31 -6.56 -15.02
CA VAL A 54 -0.80 -5.34 -14.35
C VAL A 54 -0.13 -4.13 -15.03
N PRO A 55 -0.74 -3.57 -16.09
CA PRO A 55 -0.20 -2.41 -16.77
C PRO A 55 -0.30 -1.16 -15.90
N VAL A 56 0.69 -0.27 -16.04
CA VAL A 56 0.71 1.04 -15.36
C VAL A 56 0.92 2.21 -16.34
N LEU A 57 1.33 1.94 -17.58
CA LEU A 57 1.37 2.92 -18.67
C LEU A 57 1.11 2.26 -20.03
N ALA A 58 0.66 3.06 -20.99
CA ALA A 58 0.56 2.69 -22.40
C ALA A 58 1.92 2.90 -23.08
N ASP A 59 2.40 1.92 -23.84
CA ASP A 59 3.71 2.00 -24.53
C ASP A 59 3.56 2.66 -25.92
N THR A 60 4.67 3.12 -26.52
CA THR A 60 4.69 3.91 -27.77
C THR A 60 4.52 3.11 -29.05
N ASP A 61 4.47 1.79 -28.98
CA ASP A 61 4.30 0.96 -30.16
C ASP A 61 2.83 0.99 -30.62
N ALA A 62 2.59 1.73 -31.70
CA ALA A 62 1.29 1.89 -32.34
C ALA A 62 0.84 0.66 -33.14
N THR A 63 1.68 -0.38 -33.26
CA THR A 63 1.22 -1.65 -33.84
C THR A 63 0.33 -2.37 -32.83
N GLY A 64 -0.84 -2.85 -33.26
CA GLY A 64 -1.94 -3.34 -32.41
C GLY A 64 -1.65 -4.61 -31.61
N VAL A 65 -0.62 -4.59 -30.77
CA VAL A 65 -0.27 -5.64 -29.83
C VAL A 65 -1.35 -5.69 -28.76
N THR A 66 -2.32 -6.58 -28.96
CA THR A 66 -3.31 -6.94 -27.95
C THR A 66 -2.93 -8.26 -27.31
N GLY A 67 -3.43 -8.53 -26.10
CA GLY A 67 -3.13 -9.80 -25.44
C GLY A 67 -4.15 -10.15 -24.39
N THR A 68 -4.56 -11.43 -24.40
CA THR A 68 -5.38 -12.06 -23.36
C THR A 68 -4.59 -13.17 -22.70
N SER A 69 -4.56 -13.20 -21.38
CA SER A 69 -3.90 -14.29 -20.63
C SER A 69 -4.47 -14.37 -19.23
N ALA A 70 -3.96 -15.32 -18.45
CA ALA A 70 -4.16 -15.35 -17.01
C ALA A 70 -2.83 -15.48 -16.26
N THR A 71 -2.85 -15.16 -14.97
CA THR A 71 -1.70 -15.25 -14.06
C THR A 71 -2.18 -15.58 -12.64
N MET A 72 -1.36 -16.26 -11.85
CA MET A 72 -1.61 -16.49 -10.42
C MET A 72 -0.58 -15.78 -9.52
N ARG A 73 0.25 -14.95 -10.12
CA ARG A 73 1.44 -14.34 -9.51
C ARG A 73 1.12 -13.33 -8.40
N GLN A 74 -0.11 -12.83 -8.39
CA GLN A 74 -0.61 -11.91 -7.37
C GLN A 74 -1.09 -12.63 -6.10
N THR A 75 -0.95 -13.96 -6.03
CA THR A 75 -1.18 -14.73 -4.81
C THR A 75 -0.30 -14.21 -3.67
N ARG A 76 -0.91 -14.01 -2.50
CA ARG A 76 -0.26 -13.45 -1.30
C ARG A 76 -0.29 -14.41 -0.14
N LEU A 77 0.78 -14.39 0.64
CA LEU A 77 0.92 -15.14 1.89
C LEU A 77 1.41 -14.19 2.97
N GLY A 78 0.81 -14.30 4.16
CA GLY A 78 1.11 -13.44 5.29
C GLY A 78 1.27 -14.21 6.59
N VAL A 79 2.13 -13.70 7.46
CA VAL A 79 2.26 -14.13 8.85
C VAL A 79 2.16 -12.91 9.75
N PHE A 80 1.27 -12.97 10.73
CA PHE A 80 1.12 -11.95 11.77
C PHE A 80 1.54 -12.52 13.13
N VAL A 81 2.26 -11.72 13.89
CA VAL A 81 2.68 -12.05 15.25
C VAL A 81 2.24 -10.92 16.17
N THR A 82 1.56 -11.23 17.26
CA THR A 82 1.29 -10.24 18.31
C THR A 82 1.84 -10.72 19.64
N ASP A 83 2.31 -9.79 20.46
CA ASP A 83 2.76 -10.05 21.82
C ASP A 83 2.41 -8.83 22.70
N PRO A 84 1.61 -8.99 23.76
CA PRO A 84 1.11 -7.85 24.53
C PRO A 84 2.16 -7.16 25.40
N ASP A 85 3.29 -7.80 25.69
CA ASP A 85 4.30 -7.25 26.60
C ASP A 85 5.72 -7.41 26.04
N VAL A 86 6.12 -6.42 25.23
CA VAL A 86 7.48 -6.27 24.70
C VAL A 86 7.96 -4.87 25.04
N LEU A 87 8.98 -4.78 25.88
CA LEU A 87 9.54 -3.49 26.35
C LEU A 87 8.47 -2.58 27.00
N GLY A 88 7.48 -3.16 27.67
CA GLY A 88 6.36 -2.43 28.29
C GLY A 88 5.36 -1.83 27.30
N GLY A 89 5.40 -2.25 26.02
CA GLY A 89 4.43 -1.90 24.99
C GLY A 89 3.87 -3.14 24.29
N ALA A 90 2.80 -2.96 23.52
CA ALA A 90 2.22 -4.01 22.69
C ALA A 90 3.03 -4.16 21.40
N PHE A 91 3.46 -5.37 21.09
CA PHE A 91 4.16 -5.70 19.86
C PHE A 91 3.23 -6.28 18.79
N SER A 92 3.44 -5.85 17.56
CA SER A 92 2.89 -6.49 16.36
C SER A 92 3.98 -6.63 15.30
N GLY A 93 4.00 -7.78 14.63
CA GLY A 93 4.91 -8.05 13.52
C GLY A 93 4.15 -8.64 12.35
N GLU A 94 4.59 -8.31 11.13
CA GLU A 94 3.98 -8.79 9.90
C GLU A 94 5.07 -9.14 8.88
N VAL A 95 4.89 -10.26 8.18
CA VAL A 95 5.59 -10.58 6.94
C VAL A 95 4.53 -10.85 5.87
N ASP A 96 4.60 -10.13 4.75
CA ASP A 96 3.70 -10.25 3.60
C ASP A 96 4.52 -10.42 2.32
N VAL A 97 4.24 -11.49 1.60
CA VAL A 97 4.93 -11.87 0.36
C VAL A 97 3.95 -12.12 -0.77
N ASP A 98 4.41 -11.93 -2.01
CA ASP A 98 3.70 -12.39 -3.21
C ASP A 98 4.63 -13.08 -4.20
N PHE A 99 4.06 -13.66 -5.25
CA PHE A 99 4.79 -14.29 -6.36
C PHE A 99 4.98 -13.33 -7.54
N PHE A 100 5.01 -12.02 -7.27
CA PHE A 100 5.09 -10.96 -8.28
C PHE A 100 6.47 -10.28 -8.32
N GLY A 101 7.53 -10.99 -7.90
CA GLY A 101 8.93 -10.51 -7.88
C GLY A 101 9.66 -10.47 -9.21
N GLY A 102 8.95 -10.67 -10.31
CA GLY A 102 9.54 -10.91 -11.62
C GLY A 102 9.45 -12.39 -12.02
N GLN A 103 10.34 -12.79 -12.90
CA GLN A 103 10.35 -14.10 -13.56
C GLN A 103 11.76 -14.42 -14.06
N GLN A 104 12.14 -15.70 -14.04
CA GLN A 104 13.47 -16.13 -14.48
C GLN A 104 13.66 -15.91 -16.00
N ALA A 105 14.86 -15.58 -16.46
CA ALA A 105 15.14 -15.40 -17.89
C ALA A 105 15.29 -16.75 -18.61
N ALA A 106 14.20 -17.51 -18.73
CA ALA A 106 14.14 -18.82 -19.36
C ALA A 106 12.88 -19.00 -20.22
N ALA A 107 12.86 -20.01 -21.09
CA ALA A 107 11.65 -20.38 -21.81
C ALA A 107 10.54 -20.75 -20.81
N GLY A 108 9.34 -20.21 -21.00
CA GLY A 108 8.24 -20.39 -20.05
C GLY A 108 8.35 -19.55 -18.77
N ASN A 109 9.21 -18.53 -18.73
CA ASN A 109 9.43 -17.64 -17.58
C ASN A 109 8.17 -17.23 -16.77
N ARG A 110 7.02 -17.01 -17.42
CA ARG A 110 5.74 -16.70 -16.76
C ARG A 110 5.23 -17.80 -15.83
N THR A 111 5.67 -19.04 -15.97
CA THR A 111 5.33 -20.18 -15.11
C THR A 111 6.29 -20.38 -13.94
N PHE A 112 7.38 -19.60 -13.87
CA PHE A 112 8.38 -19.65 -12.79
C PHE A 112 8.45 -18.31 -12.05
N PRO A 113 7.38 -17.92 -11.34
CA PRO A 113 7.35 -16.63 -10.67
C PRO A 113 8.34 -16.57 -9.51
N LEU A 114 8.93 -15.40 -9.33
CA LEU A 114 9.83 -15.12 -8.22
C LEU A 114 9.04 -14.60 -7.02
N LEU A 115 9.36 -15.12 -5.83
CA LEU A 115 8.83 -14.62 -4.57
C LEU A 115 9.38 -13.20 -4.31
N ARG A 116 8.51 -12.31 -3.84
CA ARG A 116 8.85 -10.93 -3.48
C ARG A 116 8.35 -10.60 -2.08
N LEU A 117 9.23 -10.01 -1.30
CA LEU A 117 8.89 -9.40 -0.02
C LEU A 117 8.20 -8.06 -0.27
N ARG A 118 6.97 -7.93 0.19
CA ARG A 118 6.21 -6.67 0.10
C ARG A 118 6.41 -5.90 1.39
N ARG A 119 5.98 -6.48 2.51
CA ARG A 119 6.07 -5.89 3.85
C ARG A 119 6.78 -6.84 4.79
N ALA A 120 7.64 -6.30 5.64
CA ALA A 120 8.26 -7.03 6.75
C ALA A 120 8.52 -6.03 7.85
N ILE A 121 7.62 -5.98 8.84
CA ILE A 121 7.61 -4.92 9.85
C ILE A 121 7.51 -5.50 11.24
N GLY A 122 8.13 -4.83 12.20
CA GLY A 122 7.91 -5.01 13.62
C GLY A 122 7.60 -3.67 14.26
N THR A 123 6.59 -3.63 15.12
CA THR A 123 6.08 -2.42 15.74
C THR A 123 5.89 -2.63 17.23
N VAL A 124 6.41 -1.72 18.04
CA VAL A 124 6.12 -1.65 19.48
C VAL A 124 5.32 -0.38 19.74
N GLN A 125 4.17 -0.54 20.39
CA GLN A 125 3.20 0.51 20.70
C GLN A 125 3.09 0.71 22.22
N TRP A 126 3.35 1.93 22.67
CA TRP A 126 3.03 2.43 24.00
C TRP A 126 1.84 3.38 23.94
N THR A 127 1.44 3.97 25.06
CA THR A 127 0.25 4.84 25.15
C THR A 127 0.22 5.98 24.13
N HIS A 128 1.35 6.64 23.88
CA HIS A 128 1.43 7.80 22.98
C HIS A 128 2.51 7.69 21.90
N VAL A 129 3.31 6.61 21.95
CA VAL A 129 4.49 6.46 21.10
C VAL A 129 4.43 5.11 20.42
N GLN A 130 4.79 5.09 19.15
CA GLN A 130 4.98 3.89 18.35
C GLN A 130 6.36 3.95 17.72
N ILE A 131 7.08 2.82 17.73
CA ILE A 131 8.28 2.64 16.92
C ILE A 131 8.04 1.48 15.97
N MET A 132 8.34 1.67 14.70
CA MET A 132 8.31 0.65 13.66
C MET A 132 9.67 0.51 13.01
N LEU A 133 10.10 -0.73 12.78
CA LEU A 133 11.29 -1.09 12.02
C LEU A 133 10.88 -2.10 10.94
N GLY A 134 11.33 -1.89 9.71
CA GLY A 134 11.07 -2.86 8.64
C GLY A 134 10.88 -2.24 7.27
N GLN A 135 10.31 -3.01 6.34
CA GLN A 135 9.99 -2.57 4.99
C GLN A 135 8.48 -2.31 4.85
N GLU A 136 8.13 -1.11 4.44
CA GLU A 136 6.76 -0.61 4.26
C GLU A 136 6.72 0.46 3.16
N THR A 137 5.55 0.85 2.64
CA THR A 137 5.36 2.04 1.78
C THR A 137 6.07 3.27 2.37
N ALA A 138 6.39 4.31 1.61
CA ALA A 138 6.97 5.53 2.20
C ALA A 138 6.01 6.19 3.21
N LEU A 139 6.53 6.89 4.24
CA LEU A 139 5.71 7.50 5.30
C LEU A 139 4.81 8.58 4.72
N VAL A 140 5.31 9.30 3.73
CA VAL A 140 4.61 10.38 3.04
C VAL A 140 3.54 9.91 2.04
N SER A 141 3.43 8.60 1.79
CA SER A 141 2.47 8.00 0.85
C SER A 141 2.02 6.62 1.34
N ASP A 142 1.35 6.63 2.48
CA ASP A 142 0.95 5.44 3.22
C ASP A 142 -0.33 4.78 2.65
N ARG A 143 -0.95 5.37 1.62
CA ARG A 143 -2.22 4.90 1.05
C ARG A 143 -2.00 4.18 -0.27
N ASN A 144 -2.88 3.23 -0.55
CA ASN A 144 -2.96 2.57 -1.84
C ASN A 144 -4.43 2.33 -2.21
N PRO A 145 -4.76 2.34 -3.51
CA PRO A 145 -6.11 2.02 -3.98
C PRO A 145 -6.51 0.59 -3.62
N ARG A 146 -7.82 0.34 -3.53
CA ARG A 146 -8.41 -0.98 -3.38
C ARG A 146 -8.61 -1.59 -4.77
N SER A 147 -8.00 -2.74 -5.02
CA SER A 147 -8.21 -3.51 -6.25
C SER A 147 -7.84 -4.97 -6.05
N LEU A 148 -8.58 -5.87 -6.71
CA LEU A 148 -8.20 -7.28 -6.88
C LEU A 148 -7.40 -7.52 -8.17
N ALA A 149 -7.38 -6.55 -9.09
CA ALA A 149 -6.60 -6.60 -10.33
C ALA A 149 -5.16 -6.10 -10.11
N GLY A 150 -4.99 -5.08 -9.26
CA GLY A 150 -3.72 -4.44 -8.92
C GLY A 150 -3.21 -4.79 -7.52
N VAL A 151 -3.15 -6.08 -7.17
CA VAL A 151 -2.62 -6.52 -5.87
C VAL A 151 -1.09 -6.47 -5.85
N GLY A 152 -0.45 -6.97 -6.91
CA GLY A 152 0.99 -7.02 -7.08
C GLY A 152 1.59 -5.65 -7.35
N VAL A 153 0.95 -4.83 -8.19
CA VAL A 153 1.31 -3.42 -8.40
C VAL A 153 0.06 -2.61 -8.14
N PRO A 154 0.04 -1.74 -7.13
CA PRO A 154 -1.13 -0.93 -6.81
C PRO A 154 -1.63 -0.13 -8.00
N ASP A 155 -2.93 0.14 -8.05
CA ASP A 155 -3.46 1.01 -9.08
C ASP A 155 -2.89 2.42 -8.97
N PHE A 156 -2.94 3.11 -10.11
CA PHE A 156 -2.38 4.45 -10.28
C PHE A 156 -0.87 4.56 -9.99
N SER A 157 -0.13 3.45 -9.88
CA SER A 157 1.34 3.48 -9.96
C SER A 157 1.76 4.16 -11.26
N LEU A 158 2.74 5.07 -11.20
CA LEU A 158 3.12 5.98 -12.30
C LEU A 158 2.00 6.90 -12.80
N ALA A 159 0.86 6.99 -12.10
CA ALA A 159 -0.24 7.91 -12.35
C ALA A 159 -0.70 8.50 -11.00
N GLY A 160 0.25 8.96 -10.19
CA GLY A 160 -0.03 9.67 -8.94
C GLY A 160 0.14 8.87 -7.65
N ASN A 161 0.21 7.53 -7.70
CA ASN A 161 0.44 6.70 -6.52
C ASN A 161 1.94 6.43 -6.29
N LEU A 162 2.43 6.79 -5.11
CA LEU A 162 3.79 6.55 -4.63
C LEU A 162 3.78 5.34 -3.70
N TRP A 163 4.24 4.18 -4.17
CA TRP A 163 3.86 2.89 -3.58
C TRP A 163 5.02 1.99 -3.17
N PHE A 164 6.28 2.37 -3.44
CA PHE A 164 7.40 1.48 -3.15
C PHE A 164 7.48 1.13 -1.67
N TRP A 165 7.71 -0.15 -1.39
CA TRP A 165 8.07 -0.60 -0.06
C TRP A 165 9.56 -0.42 0.17
N ILE A 166 9.91 0.41 1.13
CA ILE A 166 11.27 0.85 1.41
C ILE A 166 11.61 0.44 2.86
N PRO A 167 12.79 -0.18 3.10
CA PRO A 167 13.31 -0.39 4.45
C PRO A 167 13.42 0.94 5.21
N GLN A 168 12.94 0.97 6.44
CA GLN A 168 12.81 2.19 7.22
C GLN A 168 12.68 1.95 8.73
N ALA A 169 12.95 3.03 9.46
CA ALA A 169 12.62 3.18 10.87
C ALA A 169 11.67 4.37 11.03
N ARG A 170 10.56 4.16 11.74
CA ARG A 170 9.53 5.17 11.99
C ARG A 170 9.32 5.39 13.47
N VAL A 171 9.10 6.63 13.86
CA VAL A 171 8.49 6.99 15.14
C VAL A 171 7.19 7.72 14.88
N THR A 172 6.14 7.35 15.62
CA THR A 172 4.86 8.06 15.64
C THR A 172 4.59 8.49 17.08
N TRP A 173 4.33 9.78 17.27
CA TRP A 173 3.74 10.29 18.49
C TRP A 173 2.28 10.64 18.21
N GLU A 174 1.35 10.09 18.99
CA GLU A 174 -0.09 10.36 18.84
C GLU A 174 -0.67 10.86 20.17
N TYR A 175 -1.54 11.87 20.07
CA TYR A 175 -2.27 12.43 21.20
C TYR A 175 -3.72 12.74 20.84
N GLY A 176 -4.60 12.59 21.83
CA GLY A 176 -6.03 12.84 21.71
C GLY A 176 -6.87 11.58 21.81
N TYR A 177 -8.19 11.75 21.76
CA TYR A 177 -9.16 10.65 21.90
C TYR A 177 -10.14 10.65 20.72
N THR A 178 -11.05 11.62 20.68
CA THR A 178 -12.02 11.76 19.57
C THR A 178 -11.36 12.26 18.29
N LEU A 179 -10.50 13.26 18.45
CA LEU A 179 -9.64 13.81 17.42
C LEU A 179 -8.21 13.46 17.83
N ARG A 180 -7.51 12.71 16.97
CA ARG A 180 -6.18 12.17 17.24
C ARG A 180 -5.19 12.85 16.32
N LEU A 181 -4.30 13.64 16.91
CA LEU A 181 -3.19 14.26 16.20
C LEU A 181 -1.97 13.35 16.31
N ALA A 182 -1.40 12.99 15.17
CA ALA A 182 -0.16 12.24 15.11
C ALA A 182 0.93 13.04 14.40
N VAL A 183 2.13 13.03 14.97
CA VAL A 183 3.36 13.56 14.37
C VAL A 183 4.30 12.40 14.16
N GLN A 184 4.80 12.25 12.94
CA GLN A 184 5.56 11.10 12.50
C GLN A 184 6.87 11.54 11.87
N GLY A 185 7.92 10.76 12.11
CA GLY A 185 9.22 10.92 11.47
C GLY A 185 9.76 9.57 11.03
N ALA A 186 10.44 9.54 9.89
CA ALA A 186 11.04 8.34 9.35
C ALA A 186 12.44 8.58 8.76
N VAL A 187 13.28 7.57 8.88
CA VAL A 187 14.53 7.42 8.14
C VAL A 187 14.39 6.19 7.25
N LEU A 188 14.55 6.34 5.94
CA LEU A 188 14.36 5.26 4.97
C LEU A 188 15.64 5.02 4.16
N ALA A 189 15.80 3.80 3.66
CA ALA A 189 16.86 3.46 2.73
C ALA A 189 16.78 4.35 1.48
N PRO A 190 17.89 4.94 1.02
CA PRO A 190 17.90 5.77 -0.17
C PRO A 190 17.89 4.88 -1.41
N ILE A 191 16.99 5.14 -2.36
CA ILE A 191 16.82 4.33 -3.58
C ILE A 191 16.38 5.22 -4.74
N SER A 192 16.97 5.10 -5.92
CA SER A 192 16.51 5.87 -7.10
C SER A 192 15.37 5.22 -7.86
N GLY A 193 15.13 3.92 -7.62
CA GLY A 193 14.16 3.12 -8.36
C GLY A 193 14.67 2.68 -9.73
N ALA A 194 15.97 2.84 -10.01
CA ALA A 194 16.57 2.37 -11.25
C ALA A 194 16.61 0.83 -11.31
N PRO A 195 16.25 0.20 -12.44
CA PRO A 195 16.35 -1.25 -12.61
C PRO A 195 17.77 -1.77 -12.35
N GLN A 196 17.88 -2.91 -11.67
CA GLN A 196 19.14 -3.60 -11.40
C GLN A 196 19.27 -4.87 -12.24
N GLY A 197 20.51 -5.34 -12.43
CA GLY A 197 20.77 -6.63 -13.08
C GLY A 197 20.22 -7.80 -12.25
N ALA A 198 19.70 -8.84 -12.91
CA ALA A 198 18.97 -9.92 -12.25
C ALA A 198 19.78 -10.73 -11.20
N LEU A 199 21.11 -10.75 -11.30
CA LEU A 199 22.00 -11.54 -10.42
C LEU A 199 23.18 -10.73 -9.87
N THR A 200 23.34 -9.48 -10.33
CA THR A 200 24.45 -8.60 -9.95
C THR A 200 23.89 -7.21 -9.73
N THR A 201 23.67 -6.85 -8.47
CA THR A 201 23.25 -5.50 -8.08
C THR A 201 24.48 -4.61 -7.90
N GLN A 202 24.31 -3.31 -8.14
CA GLN A 202 25.31 -2.29 -7.87
C GLN A 202 24.70 -1.23 -6.97
N ALA A 203 25.54 -0.48 -6.25
CA ALA A 203 25.06 0.65 -5.48
C ALA A 203 24.33 1.63 -6.42
N ASP A 204 23.04 1.85 -6.20
CA ASP A 204 22.23 2.75 -7.00
C ASP A 204 22.58 4.22 -6.68
N SER A 205 21.97 5.17 -7.41
CA SER A 205 22.30 6.59 -7.18
C SER A 205 21.88 7.12 -5.81
N GLY A 206 20.81 6.57 -5.20
CA GLY A 206 20.44 6.89 -3.82
C GLY A 206 21.48 6.38 -2.82
N GLU A 207 21.92 5.13 -2.96
CA GLU A 207 22.91 4.50 -2.10
C GLU A 207 24.27 5.21 -2.19
N ARG A 208 24.71 5.56 -3.41
CA ARG A 208 25.95 6.35 -3.64
C ARG A 208 25.93 7.73 -2.99
N SER A 209 24.77 8.26 -2.61
CA SER A 209 24.70 9.54 -1.89
C SER A 209 25.28 9.43 -0.47
N GLY A 210 25.27 8.24 0.13
CA GLY A 210 25.65 8.00 1.52
C GLY A 210 24.70 8.63 2.54
N ARG A 211 23.48 9.02 2.13
CA ARG A 211 22.49 9.72 2.96
C ARG A 211 21.14 9.01 2.89
N PRO A 212 20.47 8.74 4.02
CA PRO A 212 19.15 8.14 4.00
C PRO A 212 18.11 9.12 3.47
N TYR A 213 16.92 8.63 3.15
CA TYR A 213 15.74 9.47 3.01
C TYR A 213 15.21 9.89 4.38
N LEU A 214 14.75 11.14 4.46
CA LEU A 214 14.15 11.70 5.67
C LEU A 214 12.72 12.12 5.35
N GLU A 215 11.78 11.64 6.14
CA GLU A 215 10.36 11.96 5.97
C GLU A 215 9.73 12.41 7.28
N GLY A 216 8.79 13.35 7.15
CA GLY A 216 7.94 13.80 8.24
C GLY A 216 6.49 13.84 7.79
N ARG A 217 5.55 13.50 8.68
CA ARG A 217 4.11 13.53 8.40
C ARG A 217 3.33 13.99 9.61
N VAL A 218 2.34 14.85 9.39
CA VAL A 218 1.36 15.25 10.40
C VAL A 218 0.00 14.74 9.97
N ARG A 219 -0.65 13.98 10.85
CA ARG A 219 -1.93 13.32 10.58
C ARG A 219 -2.97 13.72 11.61
N LEU A 220 -4.19 13.94 11.13
CA LEU A 220 -5.38 14.15 11.94
C LEU A 220 -6.38 13.03 11.67
N GLY A 221 -6.71 12.24 12.70
CA GLY A 221 -7.64 11.12 12.62
C GLY A 221 -8.86 11.27 13.53
N TRP A 222 -10.00 10.73 13.11
CA TRP A 222 -11.25 10.72 13.88
C TRP A 222 -12.08 9.46 13.59
N GLY A 223 -13.06 9.20 14.45
CA GLY A 223 -13.89 7.97 14.38
C GLY A 223 -13.31 6.81 15.18
N PRO A 224 -13.74 5.57 14.89
CA PRO A 224 -13.27 4.36 15.59
C PRO A 224 -11.75 4.23 15.52
N THR A 225 -11.12 3.75 16.60
CA THR A 225 -9.65 3.64 16.69
C THR A 225 -9.08 2.58 15.74
N ASP A 226 -9.82 1.49 15.55
CA ASP A 226 -9.50 0.37 14.67
C ASP A 226 -9.74 0.68 13.18
N ASP A 227 -10.57 1.68 12.90
CA ASP A 227 -10.96 2.01 11.53
C ASP A 227 -11.24 3.51 11.31
N PRO A 228 -10.24 4.39 11.55
CA PRO A 228 -10.44 5.83 11.54
C PRO A 228 -10.57 6.40 10.12
N SER A 229 -11.25 7.55 10.05
CA SER A 229 -11.05 8.51 8.96
C SER A 229 -9.86 9.40 9.30
N GLU A 230 -9.11 9.84 8.30
CA GLU A 230 -7.95 10.70 8.50
C GLU A 230 -7.57 11.54 7.27
N VAL A 231 -6.85 12.61 7.55
CA VAL A 231 -6.13 13.45 6.59
C VAL A 231 -4.72 13.67 7.08
N ALA A 232 -3.77 13.82 6.17
CA ALA A 232 -2.39 14.11 6.53
C ALA A 232 -1.65 14.90 5.46
N ILE A 233 -0.60 15.58 5.91
CA ILE A 233 0.37 16.27 5.06
C ILE A 233 1.77 15.73 5.40
N GLY A 234 2.56 15.46 4.37
CA GLY A 234 3.89 14.89 4.48
C GLY A 234 4.95 15.71 3.74
N GLY A 235 6.19 15.54 4.15
CA GLY A 235 7.37 16.05 3.46
C GLY A 235 8.45 14.97 3.33
N HIS A 236 9.09 14.91 2.16
CA HIS A 236 10.19 14.01 1.84
C HIS A 236 11.42 14.80 1.43
N ILE A 237 12.60 14.36 1.88
CA ILE A 237 13.90 14.82 1.43
C ILE A 237 14.82 13.61 1.20
N GLY A 238 15.53 13.62 0.08
CA GLY A 238 16.52 12.61 -0.27
C GLY A 238 17.59 13.16 -1.22
N TRP A 239 18.57 12.32 -1.54
CA TRP A 239 19.70 12.68 -2.38
C TRP A 239 20.04 11.55 -3.34
N LEU A 240 20.41 11.90 -4.57
CA LEU A 240 20.84 10.95 -5.60
C LEU A 240 22.20 11.40 -6.15
N ARG A 241 23.21 10.53 -6.12
CA ARG A 241 24.57 10.79 -6.61
C ARG A 241 24.86 10.01 -7.90
N GLY A 242 25.15 10.76 -8.96
CA GLY A 242 25.37 10.26 -10.32
C GLY A 242 24.12 9.54 -10.82
N LEU A 243 23.36 10.08 -11.76
CA LEU A 243 22.34 9.27 -12.46
C LEU A 243 22.93 8.72 -13.75
N ASP A 244 22.28 7.72 -14.35
CA ASP A 244 22.76 7.07 -15.57
C ASP A 244 22.96 8.06 -16.75
N SER A 245 22.41 9.28 -16.66
CA SER A 245 22.55 10.39 -17.61
C SER A 245 23.49 11.52 -17.16
N LEU A 246 24.14 11.41 -16.01
CA LEU A 246 25.00 12.43 -15.39
C LEU A 246 26.43 11.93 -15.22
N THR A 247 27.40 12.84 -15.25
CA THR A 247 28.77 12.53 -14.83
C THR A 247 28.76 12.06 -13.36
N GLY A 248 29.64 11.09 -13.02
CA GLY A 248 29.55 10.27 -11.80
C GLY A 248 29.50 11.01 -10.45
N ASP A 249 29.73 12.32 -10.41
CA ASP A 249 29.85 13.10 -9.17
C ASP A 249 28.70 14.08 -8.86
N SER A 250 27.74 14.28 -9.77
CA SER A 250 26.65 15.24 -9.53
C SER A 250 25.68 14.76 -8.45
N LEU A 251 25.26 15.65 -7.54
CA LEU A 251 24.28 15.37 -6.48
C LEU A 251 22.94 16.06 -6.79
N LEU A 252 21.90 15.27 -6.99
CA LEU A 252 20.51 15.69 -7.15
C LEU A 252 19.76 15.61 -5.82
N GLN A 253 18.89 16.59 -5.57
CA GLN A 253 17.99 16.57 -4.41
C GLN A 253 16.63 16.01 -4.80
N SER A 254 16.21 14.95 -4.13
CA SER A 254 14.84 14.44 -4.11
C SER A 254 14.06 15.20 -3.05
N ARG A 255 12.88 15.73 -3.40
CA ARG A 255 11.99 16.37 -2.42
C ARG A 255 10.55 16.29 -2.86
N ALA A 256 9.64 16.12 -1.91
CA ALA A 256 8.20 16.18 -2.16
C ALA A 256 7.46 16.79 -0.96
N VAL A 257 6.33 17.40 -1.26
CA VAL A 257 5.24 17.63 -0.30
C VAL A 257 4.08 16.78 -0.74
N THR A 258 3.47 16.06 0.20
CA THR A 258 2.37 15.14 -0.07
C THR A 258 1.15 15.48 0.78
N PHE A 259 -0.01 15.06 0.30
CA PHE A 259 -1.26 15.04 1.03
C PHE A 259 -1.89 13.67 0.85
N ASP A 260 -2.42 13.07 1.92
CA ASP A 260 -3.16 11.83 1.84
C ASP A 260 -4.46 11.88 2.67
N THR A 261 -5.46 11.16 2.22
CA THR A 261 -6.79 11.15 2.84
C THR A 261 -7.46 9.79 2.79
N ARG A 262 -8.20 9.51 3.87
CA ARG A 262 -9.15 8.41 3.97
C ARG A 262 -10.39 8.90 4.70
N LEU A 263 -11.51 9.03 4.02
CA LEU A 263 -12.76 9.52 4.59
C LEU A 263 -13.84 8.47 4.51
N LYS A 264 -14.58 8.26 5.60
CA LYS A 264 -15.66 7.27 5.65
C LYS A 264 -17.00 7.95 5.90
N PHE A 265 -17.99 7.59 5.10
CA PHE A 265 -19.36 8.12 5.16
C PHE A 265 -20.36 6.98 4.96
N GLY A 266 -20.77 6.35 6.06
CA GLY A 266 -21.65 5.18 6.02
C GLY A 266 -21.03 4.04 5.18
N PRO A 267 -21.68 3.57 4.10
CA PRO A 267 -21.13 2.52 3.24
C PRO A 267 -20.00 2.99 2.32
N ALA A 268 -19.75 4.29 2.22
CA ALA A 268 -18.77 4.87 1.30
C ALA A 268 -17.42 5.15 1.99
N GLU A 269 -16.32 4.96 1.25
CA GLU A 269 -14.95 5.26 1.63
C GLU A 269 -14.28 6.00 0.47
N ILE A 270 -13.71 7.17 0.74
CA ILE A 270 -12.88 7.93 -0.18
C ILE A 270 -11.43 7.73 0.24
N LEU A 271 -10.57 7.36 -0.70
CA LEU A 271 -9.13 7.31 -0.56
C LEU A 271 -8.50 8.26 -1.57
N GLY A 272 -7.37 8.85 -1.24
CA GLY A 272 -6.60 9.59 -2.22
C GLY A 272 -5.28 10.11 -1.69
N GLU A 273 -4.40 10.44 -2.62
CA GLU A 273 -3.12 11.07 -2.37
C GLU A 273 -2.83 12.11 -3.43
N ALA A 274 -2.04 13.11 -3.09
CA ALA A 274 -1.50 14.09 -4.01
C ALA A 274 -0.07 14.46 -3.62
N PHE A 275 0.75 14.84 -4.60
CA PHE A 275 2.10 15.30 -4.38
C PHE A 275 2.51 16.41 -5.34
N VAL A 276 3.47 17.21 -4.90
CA VAL A 276 4.32 18.04 -5.75
C VAL A 276 5.75 17.79 -5.33
N GLY A 277 6.65 17.55 -6.28
CA GLY A 277 8.02 17.20 -5.97
C GLY A 277 8.97 17.21 -7.16
N GLN A 278 10.16 16.70 -6.94
CA GLN A 278 11.18 16.53 -7.96
C GLN A 278 12.06 15.31 -7.64
N ALA A 279 12.52 14.61 -8.67
CA ALA A 279 13.43 13.47 -8.53
C ALA A 279 12.98 12.41 -7.50
N ILE A 280 11.68 12.12 -7.48
CA ILE A 280 11.00 11.26 -6.49
C ILE A 280 10.60 9.89 -7.07
N ALA A 281 11.22 9.45 -8.16
CA ALA A 281 10.93 8.13 -8.74
C ALA A 281 11.30 6.97 -7.79
N GLY A 282 12.22 7.23 -6.85
CA GLY A 282 12.57 6.34 -5.75
C GLY A 282 11.42 6.02 -4.79
N LEU A 283 10.31 6.78 -4.84
CA LEU A 283 9.10 6.50 -4.07
C LEU A 283 8.10 5.60 -4.84
N GLY A 284 8.47 5.11 -6.02
CA GLY A 284 7.69 4.14 -6.81
C GLY A 284 6.69 4.71 -7.81
N GLY A 285 6.56 6.02 -7.84
CA GLY A 285 5.79 6.78 -8.82
C GLY A 285 6.63 7.95 -9.32
N GLY A 286 6.05 9.15 -9.30
CA GLY A 286 6.79 10.41 -9.39
C GLY A 286 7.46 10.65 -10.75
N ALA A 287 6.94 11.61 -11.51
CA ALA A 287 7.40 11.93 -12.85
C ALA A 287 7.36 10.70 -13.77
N ILE A 288 6.40 9.79 -13.54
CA ILE A 288 6.25 8.55 -14.30
C ILE A 288 7.54 7.72 -14.21
N GLY A 289 8.24 7.75 -13.07
CA GLY A 289 9.48 7.00 -12.85
C GLY A 289 10.73 7.66 -13.45
N GLN A 290 10.78 9.00 -13.54
CA GLN A 290 11.90 9.75 -14.11
C GLN A 290 12.53 10.67 -13.06
N ASN A 291 13.79 10.44 -12.70
CA ASN A 291 14.48 11.29 -11.71
C ASN A 291 15.24 12.47 -12.33
N ALA A 292 16.03 12.18 -13.36
CA ALA A 292 16.85 13.17 -14.06
C ALA A 292 16.35 13.37 -15.50
N GLY A 293 16.37 14.63 -15.90
CA GLY A 293 15.83 15.14 -17.14
C GLY A 293 16.91 15.67 -18.07
N VAL A 294 16.53 16.64 -18.90
CA VAL A 294 17.44 17.33 -19.83
C VAL A 294 18.63 17.93 -19.07
N GLY A 295 19.86 17.67 -19.55
CA GLY A 295 21.10 18.11 -18.90
C GLY A 295 21.32 17.51 -17.50
N GLY A 296 20.56 16.47 -17.13
CA GLY A 296 20.59 15.83 -15.83
C GLY A 296 19.99 16.68 -14.69
N ALA A 297 19.18 17.68 -15.02
CA ALA A 297 18.39 18.42 -14.05
C ALA A 297 17.34 17.51 -13.38
N PRO A 298 16.89 17.80 -12.14
CA PRO A 298 15.82 17.02 -11.51
C PRO A 298 14.51 17.22 -12.27
N VAL A 299 13.81 16.14 -12.60
CA VAL A 299 12.48 16.25 -13.20
C VAL A 299 11.50 16.67 -12.11
N ARG A 300 10.89 17.86 -12.28
CA ARG A 300 9.79 18.32 -11.42
C ARG A 300 8.50 17.66 -11.85
N THR A 301 7.64 17.32 -10.90
CA THR A 301 6.35 16.69 -11.17
C THR A 301 5.31 17.11 -10.13
N HIS A 302 4.06 17.01 -10.54
CA HIS A 302 2.91 16.94 -9.66
C HIS A 302 2.03 15.76 -10.06
N GLY A 303 1.32 15.20 -9.09
CA GLY A 303 0.48 14.04 -9.35
C GLY A 303 -0.42 13.74 -8.16
N GLY A 304 -1.27 12.75 -8.34
CA GLY A 304 -2.17 12.29 -7.31
C GLY A 304 -3.22 11.34 -7.85
N TRP A 305 -3.95 10.70 -6.95
CA TRP A 305 -5.02 9.80 -7.27
C TRP A 305 -6.15 9.91 -6.25
N GLY A 306 -7.35 9.52 -6.67
CA GLY A 306 -8.51 9.43 -5.80
C GLY A 306 -9.38 8.25 -6.19
N GLN A 307 -9.91 7.55 -5.19
CA GLN A 307 -10.79 6.40 -5.36
C GLN A 307 -11.98 6.48 -4.40
N LEU A 308 -13.18 6.25 -4.92
CA LEU A 308 -14.39 6.05 -4.14
C LEU A 308 -14.74 4.57 -4.11
N ASN A 309 -14.99 4.03 -2.92
CA ASN A 309 -15.42 2.65 -2.70
C ASN A 309 -16.73 2.63 -1.92
N VAL A 310 -17.74 1.92 -2.40
CA VAL A 310 -19.05 1.78 -1.75
C VAL A 310 -19.32 0.32 -1.45
N ARG A 311 -19.70 0.03 -0.20
CA ARG A 311 -20.08 -1.30 0.29
C ARG A 311 -21.58 -1.33 0.58
N PRO A 312 -22.43 -1.50 -0.45
CA PRO A 312 -23.89 -1.36 -0.28
C PRO A 312 -24.48 -2.45 0.63
N ARG A 313 -23.82 -3.60 0.71
CA ARG A 313 -24.15 -4.70 1.62
C ARG A 313 -22.91 -5.55 1.89
N THR A 314 -22.98 -6.40 2.90
CA THR A 314 -21.92 -7.35 3.24
C THR A 314 -21.49 -8.17 2.02
N GLY A 315 -20.18 -8.27 1.81
CA GLY A 315 -19.59 -9.04 0.73
C GLY A 315 -19.57 -8.34 -0.63
N TRP A 316 -20.09 -7.11 -0.78
CA TRP A 316 -20.01 -6.37 -2.05
C TRP A 316 -19.19 -5.08 -1.88
N MET A 317 -18.35 -4.79 -2.86
CA MET A 317 -17.69 -3.50 -3.03
C MET A 317 -17.81 -3.07 -4.48
N LEU A 318 -18.24 -1.83 -4.72
CA LEU A 318 -18.18 -1.17 -6.01
C LEU A 318 -17.28 0.04 -5.86
N GLY A 319 -16.38 0.27 -6.80
CA GLY A 319 -15.50 1.40 -6.71
C GLY A 319 -15.05 1.92 -8.07
N GLY A 320 -14.40 3.06 -8.01
CA GLY A 320 -13.79 3.68 -9.17
C GLY A 320 -12.95 4.87 -8.76
N GLY A 321 -11.98 5.19 -9.60
CA GLY A 321 -11.01 6.23 -9.30
C GLY A 321 -10.22 6.65 -10.52
N CYS A 322 -9.48 7.74 -10.37
CA CYS A 322 -8.52 8.18 -11.37
C CYS A 322 -7.24 8.68 -10.70
N GLY A 323 -6.14 8.61 -11.44
CA GLY A 323 -4.85 9.13 -11.04
C GLY A 323 -4.11 9.79 -12.21
N ILE A 324 -3.22 10.72 -11.87
CA ILE A 324 -2.38 11.47 -12.80
C ILE A 324 -0.95 11.62 -12.24
N ASP A 325 0.03 11.54 -13.14
CA ASP A 325 1.40 12.02 -12.91
C ASP A 325 1.80 12.88 -14.11
N ASP A 326 2.14 14.14 -13.86
CA ASP A 326 2.37 15.18 -14.87
C ASP A 326 3.70 15.89 -14.57
N PRO A 327 4.83 15.27 -14.97
CA PRO A 327 6.12 15.93 -14.94
C PRO A 327 6.13 17.19 -15.80
N LYS A 328 6.96 18.16 -15.42
CA LYS A 328 7.13 19.39 -16.19
C LYS A 328 7.81 19.06 -17.52
N ASP A 329 7.09 19.24 -18.62
CA ASP A 329 7.55 18.94 -19.97
C ASP A 329 8.97 19.41 -20.29
N ALA A 330 9.33 20.64 -19.91
CA ALA A 330 10.64 21.22 -20.18
C ALA A 330 11.81 20.49 -19.48
N ASP A 331 11.53 19.73 -18.42
CA ASP A 331 12.52 18.93 -17.73
C ASP A 331 12.64 17.53 -18.37
N VAL A 332 11.63 17.05 -19.10
CA VAL A 332 11.56 15.68 -19.63
C VAL A 332 12.32 15.57 -20.97
N PRO A 333 13.19 14.57 -21.16
CA PRO A 333 13.84 14.32 -22.46
C PRO A 333 12.83 13.96 -23.56
N ALA A 334 13.18 14.16 -24.83
CA ALA A 334 12.29 13.84 -25.97
C ALA A 334 11.86 12.35 -26.04
N THR A 335 12.64 11.45 -25.43
CA THR A 335 12.32 10.01 -25.30
C THR A 335 11.52 9.66 -24.05
N GLY A 336 11.27 10.65 -23.19
CA GLY A 336 10.62 10.49 -21.91
C GLY A 336 9.10 10.43 -21.99
N ARG A 337 8.49 10.36 -20.81
CA ARG A 337 7.04 10.34 -20.61
C ARG A 337 6.61 11.68 -20.04
N PHE A 338 5.68 12.35 -20.71
CA PHE A 338 5.29 13.72 -20.37
C PHE A 338 4.08 13.76 -19.43
N ARG A 339 3.17 12.79 -19.56
CA ARG A 339 2.00 12.66 -18.69
C ARG A 339 1.52 11.23 -18.67
N ASN A 340 1.01 10.77 -17.53
CA ASN A 340 0.28 9.52 -17.46
C ASN A 340 -1.02 9.73 -16.69
N PHE A 341 -2.14 9.29 -17.26
CA PHE A 341 -3.47 9.43 -16.70
C PHE A 341 -4.18 8.08 -16.76
N VAL A 342 -4.71 7.64 -15.62
CA VAL A 342 -5.34 6.32 -15.50
C VAL A 342 -6.66 6.48 -14.77
N CYS A 343 -7.73 5.89 -15.30
CA CYS A 343 -9.01 5.75 -14.59
C CYS A 343 -9.43 4.29 -14.53
N GLU A 344 -10.10 3.92 -13.45
CA GLU A 344 -10.59 2.57 -13.17
C GLU A 344 -12.03 2.58 -12.68
N GLY A 345 -12.72 1.46 -12.93
CA GLY A 345 -13.93 1.10 -12.22
C GLY A 345 -13.94 -0.41 -11.95
N HIS A 346 -14.34 -0.79 -10.74
CA HIS A 346 -14.32 -2.19 -10.30
C HIS A 346 -15.55 -2.60 -9.50
N VAL A 347 -15.75 -3.90 -9.45
CA VAL A 347 -16.67 -4.57 -8.53
C VAL A 347 -15.96 -5.77 -7.90
N GLU A 348 -16.14 -5.94 -6.60
CA GLU A 348 -15.68 -7.09 -5.85
C GLU A 348 -16.87 -7.74 -5.14
N TRP A 349 -16.88 -9.08 -5.17
CA TRP A 349 -17.85 -9.92 -4.49
C TRP A 349 -17.15 -11.00 -3.65
N ARG A 350 -17.48 -11.03 -2.36
CA ARG A 350 -17.07 -12.01 -1.36
C ARG A 350 -18.33 -12.68 -0.80
N PRO A 351 -18.80 -13.80 -1.38
CA PRO A 351 -19.88 -14.57 -0.78
C PRO A 351 -19.47 -15.12 0.59
N PRO A 352 -20.43 -15.61 1.41
CA PRO A 352 -20.10 -16.34 2.63
C PRO A 352 -19.10 -17.47 2.36
N GLY A 353 -18.07 -17.58 3.19
CA GLY A 353 -16.96 -18.51 3.02
C GLY A 353 -15.68 -17.82 2.51
N PRO A 354 -14.72 -18.59 1.98
CA PRO A 354 -13.39 -18.08 1.67
C PRO A 354 -13.29 -17.42 0.28
N LEU A 355 -14.31 -17.57 -0.57
CA LEU A 355 -14.22 -17.19 -1.98
C LEU A 355 -14.21 -15.68 -2.19
N VAL A 356 -13.48 -15.24 -3.21
CA VAL A 356 -13.42 -13.84 -3.64
C VAL A 356 -13.44 -13.76 -5.16
N PHE A 357 -14.20 -12.80 -5.69
CA PHE A 357 -14.35 -12.52 -7.11
C PHE A 357 -14.25 -11.02 -7.37
N GLY A 358 -13.73 -10.66 -8.54
CA GLY A 358 -13.66 -9.26 -8.96
C GLY A 358 -13.68 -9.09 -10.46
N PHE A 359 -14.17 -7.93 -10.89
CA PHE A 359 -14.02 -7.42 -12.25
C PHE A 359 -13.56 -5.98 -12.18
N GLU A 360 -12.61 -5.62 -13.04
CA GLU A 360 -12.11 -4.26 -13.15
C GLU A 360 -11.87 -3.89 -14.61
N PHE A 361 -12.21 -2.66 -14.95
CA PHE A 361 -11.82 -1.99 -16.18
C PHE A 361 -10.89 -0.82 -15.86
N ARG A 362 -9.75 -0.74 -16.53
CA ARG A 362 -8.83 0.39 -16.48
C ARG A 362 -8.59 0.97 -17.87
N ARG A 363 -8.57 2.31 -17.96
CA ARG A 363 -8.11 3.02 -19.15
C ARG A 363 -6.88 3.84 -18.80
N LEU A 364 -5.78 3.55 -19.49
CA LEU A 364 -4.50 4.21 -19.33
C LEU A 364 -4.24 5.10 -20.54
N GLN A 365 -3.79 6.32 -20.33
CA GLN A 365 -3.37 7.26 -21.36
C GLN A 365 -2.02 7.87 -21.00
N THR A 366 -1.00 7.59 -21.81
CA THR A 366 0.37 8.08 -21.60
C THR A 366 0.78 8.98 -22.75
N ARG A 367 1.26 10.17 -22.42
CA ARG A 367 1.76 11.16 -23.37
C ARG A 367 3.25 11.03 -23.59
N TYR A 368 3.64 10.96 -24.85
CA TYR A 368 5.01 10.99 -25.33
C TYR A 368 5.19 12.13 -26.32
N GLN A 369 6.43 12.38 -26.74
CA GLN A 369 6.74 13.35 -27.80
C GLN A 369 5.96 13.05 -29.11
N ALA A 370 5.71 11.77 -29.39
CA ALA A 370 4.99 11.32 -30.59
C ALA A 370 3.45 11.48 -30.49
N GLY A 371 2.91 11.73 -29.30
CA GLY A 371 1.47 11.85 -29.06
C GLY A 371 0.98 11.07 -27.83
N ASP A 372 -0.34 10.99 -27.70
CA ASP A 372 -1.01 10.27 -26.62
C ASP A 372 -1.31 8.82 -27.04
N PHE A 373 -0.91 7.86 -26.20
CA PHE A 373 -1.14 6.43 -26.40
C PHE A 373 -2.12 5.92 -25.36
N THR A 374 -3.06 5.06 -25.76
CA THR A 374 -4.13 4.57 -24.89
C THR A 374 -4.16 3.05 -24.84
N VAL A 375 -4.34 2.50 -23.63
CA VAL A 375 -4.64 1.08 -23.41
C VAL A 375 -5.91 0.95 -22.57
N ASN A 376 -6.79 0.06 -22.98
CA ASN A 376 -7.85 -0.47 -22.12
C ASN A 376 -7.40 -1.82 -21.56
N HIS A 377 -7.49 -1.97 -20.25
CA HIS A 377 -7.18 -3.19 -19.51
C HIS A 377 -8.46 -3.71 -18.85
N LEU A 378 -8.80 -4.96 -19.10
CA LEU A 378 -9.87 -5.67 -18.41
C LEU A 378 -9.24 -6.72 -17.51
N ASN A 379 -9.76 -6.87 -16.29
CA ASN A 379 -9.31 -7.89 -15.34
C ASN A 379 -10.50 -8.63 -14.73
N LEU A 380 -10.36 -9.95 -14.63
CA LEU A 380 -11.24 -10.84 -13.88
C LEU A 380 -10.42 -11.52 -12.80
N ALA A 381 -10.82 -11.35 -11.55
CA ALA A 381 -10.18 -11.96 -10.40
C ALA A 381 -11.07 -13.06 -9.82
N ALA A 382 -10.51 -14.22 -9.52
CA ALA A 382 -11.19 -15.29 -8.80
C ALA A 382 -10.20 -16.00 -7.87
N GLY A 383 -10.63 -16.33 -6.67
CA GLY A 383 -9.72 -16.89 -5.68
C GLY A 383 -10.38 -17.22 -4.35
N PHE A 384 -9.55 -17.46 -3.34
CA PHE A 384 -10.00 -17.67 -1.97
C PHE A 384 -9.01 -17.10 -0.95
N ARG A 385 -9.51 -16.80 0.24
CA ARG A 385 -8.77 -16.27 1.40
C ARG A 385 -8.84 -17.24 2.56
N PHE A 386 -7.80 -17.26 3.39
CA PHE A 386 -7.73 -18.08 4.59
C PHE A 386 -7.01 -17.35 5.71
#